data_AF-A0A9Q0WKL2-F1
#
_entry.id   AF-A0A9Q0WKL2-F1
#
_cell.length_a   1.000
_cell.length_b   1.000
_cell.length_c   1.000
_cell.angle_alpha   90.00
_cell.angle_beta   90.00
_cell.angle_gamma   90.00
#
_symmetry.space_group_name_H-M   'P 1'
#
loop_
_entity.id
_entity.type
_entity.pdbx_description
1 polymer ?
#
loop_
_entity_poly.entity_id
_entity_poly.type
_entity_poly.pdbx_seq_one_letter_code
_entity_poly.pdbx_strand_id
1 'polypeptide(L)'
;MITWKVAPALAAGCTAILKPFELAFVTCLELADVCREVGLPPGVLNMLTGLGTEAGAPLASYPHVDKVAFTRSNATGSRIMYQFSSSFVSVFATDVQRSS
;
A
#
# COMPACT_ATOMS: atom_id res chain seq x y z
N MET A 1 -12.58 0.32 -5.04
CA MET A 1 -12.77 1.03 -3.76
C MET A 1 -11.49 0.91 -2.94
N ILE A 2 -10.85 2.02 -2.56
CA ILE A 2 -9.52 2.03 -1.88
C ILE A 2 -9.66 1.88 -0.35
N THR A 3 -10.68 2.52 0.22
CA THR A 3 -10.97 2.51 1.66
C THR A 3 -11.15 1.10 2.22
N TRP A 4 -11.62 0.16 1.39
CA TRP A 4 -11.85 -1.25 1.76
C TRP A 4 -10.56 -2.03 2.06
N LYS A 5 -9.40 -1.50 1.67
CA LYS A 5 -8.10 -2.09 2.03
C LYS A 5 -7.40 -1.29 3.11
N VAL A 6 -7.43 0.04 2.97
CA VAL A 6 -6.72 0.95 3.88
C VAL A 6 -7.37 0.94 5.27
N ALA A 7 -8.69 1.11 5.36
CA ALA A 7 -9.37 1.17 6.67
C ALA A 7 -9.16 -0.09 7.53
N PRO A 8 -9.39 -1.33 7.03
CA PRO A 8 -9.13 -2.52 7.86
C PRO A 8 -7.64 -2.75 8.16
N ALA A 9 -6.71 -2.33 7.28
CA ALA A 9 -5.28 -2.41 7.58
C ALA A 9 -4.90 -1.46 8.73
N LEU A 10 -5.34 -0.20 8.67
CA LEU A 10 -5.09 0.76 9.73
C LEU A 10 -5.76 0.34 11.04
N ALA A 11 -7.00 -0.18 10.99
CA ALA A 11 -7.72 -0.67 12.16
C ALA A 11 -7.01 -1.87 12.83
N ALA A 12 -6.26 -2.67 12.07
CA ALA A 12 -5.44 -3.75 12.60
C ALA A 12 -4.08 -3.28 13.17
N GLY A 13 -3.84 -1.97 13.23
CA GLY A 13 -2.58 -1.39 13.73
C GLY A 13 -1.44 -1.40 12.72
N CYS A 14 -1.74 -1.61 11.44
CA CYS A 14 -0.72 -1.65 10.40
C CYS A 14 -0.51 -0.28 9.75
N THR A 15 0.69 -0.09 9.24
CA THR A 15 0.97 1.02 8.33
C THR A 15 0.59 0.63 6.89
N ALA A 16 0.50 1.58 5.98
CA ALA A 16 0.13 1.31 4.60
C ALA A 16 0.83 2.24 3.61
N ILE A 17 1.20 1.67 2.45
CA ILE A 17 1.59 2.42 1.26
C ILE A 17 0.47 2.30 0.24
N LEU A 18 -0.18 3.42 -0.07
CA LEU A 18 -1.21 3.50 -1.09
C LEU A 18 -0.59 3.97 -2.41
N LYS A 19 -0.43 3.04 -3.36
CA LYS A 19 -0.09 3.34 -4.76
C LYS A 19 -1.34 3.30 -5.65
N PRO A 20 -1.93 4.45 -6.00
CA PRO A 20 -3.05 4.45 -6.91
C PRO A 20 -2.61 4.33 -8.38
N PHE A 21 -3.60 4.22 -9.26
CA PHE A 21 -3.36 4.21 -10.70
C PHE A 21 -3.01 5.61 -11.20
N GLU A 22 -1.95 5.70 -11.99
CA GLU A 22 -1.35 6.93 -12.49
C GLU A 22 -2.28 7.88 -13.26
N LEU A 23 -3.34 7.38 -13.93
CA LEU A 23 -4.22 8.24 -14.75
C LEU A 23 -5.48 8.71 -14.02
N ALA A 24 -5.78 8.21 -12.82
CA ALA A 24 -7.04 8.56 -12.13
C ALA A 24 -6.98 8.30 -10.63
N PHE A 25 -6.62 9.31 -9.85
CA PHE A 25 -6.48 9.17 -8.39
C PHE A 25 -6.78 10.41 -7.55
N VAL A 26 -7.57 11.36 -8.06
CA VAL A 26 -7.95 12.57 -7.30
C VAL A 26 -8.57 12.22 -5.94
N THR A 27 -9.44 11.21 -5.88
CA THR A 27 -10.03 10.72 -4.62
C THR A 27 -9.01 10.14 -3.63
N CYS A 28 -7.84 9.73 -4.10
CA CYS A 28 -6.75 9.29 -3.21
C CYS A 28 -6.08 10.50 -2.56
N LEU A 29 -5.85 11.57 -3.33
CA LEU A 29 -5.27 12.81 -2.81
C LEU A 29 -6.17 13.41 -1.73
N GLU A 30 -7.48 13.50 -2.00
CA GLU A 30 -8.47 13.94 -1.01
C GLU A 30 -8.45 13.07 0.26
N LEU A 31 -8.32 11.75 0.12
CA LEU A 31 -8.18 10.86 1.27
C LEU A 31 -6.91 11.15 2.08
N ALA A 32 -5.79 11.47 1.42
CA ALA A 32 -4.55 11.83 2.10
C ALA A 32 -4.70 13.13 2.89
N ASP A 33 -5.39 14.12 2.32
CA ASP A 33 -5.70 15.39 3.01
C ASP A 33 -6.60 15.17 4.22
N VAL A 34 -7.68 14.39 4.08
CA VAL A 34 -8.53 14.02 5.21
C VAL A 34 -7.74 13.29 6.31
N CYS A 35 -6.85 12.35 5.94
CA CYS A 35 -6.00 11.67 6.91
C CYS A 35 -5.08 12.63 7.68
N ARG A 36 -4.57 13.67 7.00
CA ARG A 36 -3.78 14.73 7.63
C ARG A 36 -4.62 15.60 8.56
N GLU A 37 -5.84 15.95 8.16
CA GLU A 37 -6.77 16.76 8.96
C GLU A 37 -7.21 16.06 10.25
N VAL A 38 -7.47 14.75 10.21
CA VAL A 38 -7.83 13.97 11.41
C VAL A 38 -6.64 13.67 12.32
N GLY A 39 -5.43 14.11 11.97
CA GLY A 39 -4.23 13.92 12.77
C GLY A 39 -3.68 12.49 12.74
N LEU A 40 -3.85 11.76 11.62
CA LEU A 40 -3.25 10.44 11.47
C LEU A 40 -1.72 10.57 11.66
N PRO A 41 -1.10 9.72 12.50
CA PRO A 41 0.33 9.85 12.77
C PRO A 41 1.17 9.75 11.49
N PRO A 42 2.24 10.56 11.35
CA PRO A 42 3.12 10.50 10.19
C PRO A 42 3.65 9.07 9.96
N GLY A 43 3.66 8.64 8.71
CA GLY A 43 4.13 7.31 8.32
C GLY A 43 3.10 6.18 8.42
N VAL A 44 1.94 6.41 9.05
CA VAL A 44 0.87 5.39 9.14
C VAL A 44 0.22 5.13 7.77
N LEU A 45 -0.05 6.18 7.01
CA LEU A 45 -0.46 6.08 5.61
C LEU A 45 0.47 6.91 4.73
N ASN A 46 1.14 6.25 3.79
CA ASN A 46 2.04 6.87 2.84
C ASN A 46 1.42 6.79 1.44
N MET A 47 1.38 7.92 0.73
CA MET A 47 0.91 7.97 -0.65
C MET A 47 2.09 7.91 -1.61
N LEU A 48 2.08 6.96 -2.55
CA LEU A 48 3.13 6.81 -3.56
C LEU A 48 2.53 6.90 -4.96
N THR A 49 2.93 7.91 -5.72
CA THR A 49 2.57 8.04 -7.15
C THR A 49 3.70 7.54 -8.04
N GLY A 50 3.41 7.30 -9.31
CA GLY A 50 4.39 6.81 -10.28
C GLY A 50 3.88 5.63 -11.11
N LEU A 51 4.57 5.33 -12.21
CA LEU A 51 4.17 4.28 -13.14
C LEU A 51 4.27 2.88 -12.50
N GLY A 52 3.51 1.92 -13.02
CA GLY A 52 3.55 0.53 -12.54
C GLY A 52 4.96 -0.08 -12.59
N THR A 53 5.74 0.22 -13.63
CA THR A 53 7.12 -0.25 -13.79
C THR A 53 8.11 0.40 -12.83
N GLU A 54 7.87 1.65 -12.44
CA GLU A 54 8.81 2.46 -11.65
C GLU A 54 8.51 2.42 -10.15
N ALA A 55 7.23 2.40 -9.78
CA ALA A 55 6.80 2.39 -8.38
C ALA A 55 6.15 1.06 -7.98
N GLY A 56 5.40 0.43 -8.88
CA GLY A 56 4.66 -0.79 -8.57
C GLY A 56 5.54 -2.05 -8.46
N ALA A 57 6.36 -2.31 -9.48
CA ALA A 57 7.23 -3.47 -9.53
C ALA A 57 8.33 -3.45 -8.45
N PRO A 58 9.01 -2.32 -8.17
CA PRO A 58 9.95 -2.24 -7.06
C PRO A 58 9.26 -2.46 -5.70
N LEU A 59 8.07 -1.89 -5.48
CA LEU A 59 7.32 -2.09 -4.25
C LEU A 59 6.91 -3.56 -4.05
N ALA A 60 6.53 -4.24 -5.13
CA ALA A 60 6.19 -5.67 -5.11
C ALA A 60 7.39 -6.61 -4.95
N SER A 61 8.63 -6.11 -5.02
CA SER A 61 9.85 -6.88 -4.79
C SER A 61 10.65 -6.38 -3.58
N TYR A 62 10.11 -5.40 -2.83
CA TYR A 62 10.79 -4.81 -1.70
C TYR A 62 10.74 -5.75 -0.49
N PRO A 63 11.89 -6.10 0.12
CA PRO A 63 11.96 -7.14 1.16
C PRO A 63 11.26 -6.77 2.48
N HIS A 64 10.95 -5.48 2.69
CA HIS A 64 10.24 -5.00 3.88
C HIS A 64 8.75 -4.71 3.63
N VAL A 65 8.18 -5.18 2.52
CA VAL A 65 6.73 -5.18 2.32
C VAL A 65 6.20 -6.55 2.69
N ASP A 66 5.33 -6.61 3.69
CA ASP A 66 4.85 -7.89 4.23
C ASP A 66 3.72 -8.52 3.38
N LYS A 67 2.96 -7.73 2.59
CA LYS A 67 2.10 -8.20 1.46
C LYS A 67 1.68 -7.04 0.58
N VAL A 68 1.17 -7.42 -0.59
CA VAL A 68 0.55 -6.55 -1.59
C VAL A 68 -0.95 -6.85 -1.80
N ALA A 69 -1.79 -5.80 -1.81
CA ALA A 69 -3.25 -5.92 -1.99
C ALA A 69 -3.61 -5.27 -3.32
N PHE A 70 -3.67 -6.08 -4.36
CA PHE A 70 -3.90 -5.61 -5.72
C PHE A 70 -5.37 -5.75 -6.14
N THR A 71 -5.90 -4.78 -6.88
CA THR A 71 -7.23 -4.89 -7.52
C THR A 71 -7.16 -4.33 -8.91
N ARG A 72 -6.85 -5.22 -9.88
CA ARG A 72 -6.81 -4.98 -11.33
C ARG A 72 -6.73 -6.34 -12.03
N SER A 73 -6.44 -6.36 -13.33
CA SER A 73 -6.48 -7.56 -14.17
C SER A 73 -5.64 -8.73 -13.62
N ASN A 74 -6.11 -9.94 -13.90
CA ASN A 74 -5.44 -11.19 -13.52
C ASN A 74 -4.02 -11.27 -14.08
N ALA A 75 -3.79 -10.74 -15.29
CA ALA A 75 -2.46 -10.73 -15.92
C ALA A 75 -1.44 -9.92 -15.10
N THR A 76 -1.81 -8.72 -14.65
CA THR A 76 -0.94 -7.92 -13.79
C THR A 76 -0.82 -8.52 -12.38
N GLY A 77 -1.92 -9.04 -11.83
CA GLY A 77 -1.91 -9.71 -10.53
C GLY A 77 -1.00 -10.93 -10.48
N SER A 78 -0.99 -11.75 -11.54
CA SER A 78 -0.10 -12.92 -11.66
C SER A 78 1.37 -12.49 -11.70
N ARG A 79 1.67 -11.36 -12.36
CA ARG A 79 3.03 -10.83 -12.44
C ARG A 79 3.52 -10.29 -11.10
N ILE A 80 2.64 -9.61 -10.35
CA ILE A 80 2.91 -9.18 -8.98
C ILE A 80 3.13 -10.40 -8.07
N MET A 81 2.30 -11.44 -8.18
CA MET A 81 2.47 -12.67 -7.40
C MET A 81 3.83 -13.32 -7.69
N TYR A 82 4.24 -13.40 -8.96
CA TYR A 82 5.54 -13.92 -9.34
C TYR A 82 6.68 -13.08 -8.73
N GLN A 83 6.59 -11.76 -8.79
CA GLN A 83 7.58 -10.84 -8.22
C GLN A 83 7.65 -10.92 -6.68
N PHE A 84 6.53 -11.22 -6.02
CA PHE A 84 6.39 -11.28 -4.57
C PHE A 84 6.64 -12.70 -3.99
N SER A 85 6.96 -13.71 -4.81
CA SER A 85 6.95 -15.15 -4.47
C SER A 85 7.95 -15.61 -3.37
N SER A 86 8.63 -14.70 -2.67
CA SER A 86 9.60 -15.05 -1.61
C SER A 86 9.06 -14.85 -0.19
N SER A 87 7.84 -14.33 0.01
CA SER A 87 7.25 -14.10 1.34
C SER A 87 5.74 -14.43 1.37
N PHE A 88 5.29 -15.14 2.41
CA PHE A 88 3.90 -15.58 2.59
C PHE A 88 2.91 -14.39 2.70
N VAL A 89 1.67 -14.59 2.22
CA VAL A 89 0.73 -13.54 1.79
C VAL A 89 -0.18 -13.00 2.94
N SER A 90 0.03 -11.75 3.46
CA SER A 90 -0.90 -10.93 4.33
C SER A 90 -0.68 -9.37 4.39
N VAL A 91 -1.53 -8.46 3.79
CA VAL A 91 -1.36 -6.96 3.60
C VAL A 91 -1.76 -6.34 4.87
N PHE A 92 -0.70 -6.06 5.59
CA PHE A 92 -0.56 -5.47 6.88
C PHE A 92 0.88 -4.98 6.81
N ALA A 93 1.15 -3.67 6.71
CA ALA A 93 2.54 -3.22 6.83
C ALA A 93 2.89 -3.06 8.32
N THR A 94 4.09 -3.51 8.64
CA THR A 94 4.58 -3.95 9.94
C THR A 94 4.86 -2.87 10.99
N ASP A 95 4.94 -3.41 12.21
CA ASP A 95 5.24 -2.97 13.58
C ASP A 95 6.15 -1.73 13.81
N VAL A 96 5.65 -0.78 14.62
CA VAL A 96 6.43 0.26 15.32
C VAL A 96 6.80 -0.25 16.71
N GLN A 97 7.57 -1.34 16.84
CA GLN A 97 8.31 -1.64 18.07
C GLN A 97 9.64 -2.36 17.79
N ARG A 98 10.69 -1.58 17.48
CA ARG A 98 12.05 -1.93 17.90
C ARG A 98 12.82 -0.73 18.47
N SER A 99 12.81 -0.70 19.81
CA SER A 99 13.78 -0.19 20.78
C SER A 99 14.18 1.30 20.78
N SER A 100 13.87 1.94 21.91
CA SER A 100 14.80 2.65 22.82
C SER A 100 16.21 2.98 22.33
#